data_AF-R9KG19-F1
#
_entry.id   AF-R9KG19-F1
#
_cell.length_a   1.000
_cell.length_b   1.000
_cell.length_c   1.000
_cell.angle_alpha   90.00
_cell.angle_beta   90.00
_cell.angle_gamma   90.00
#
_symmetry.space_group_name_H-M   'P 1'
#
loop_
_entity.id
_entity.type
_entity.pdbx_description
1 polymer ?
#
loop_
_entity_poly.entity_id
_entity_poly.type
_entity_poly.pdbx_seq_one_letter_code
_entity_poly.pdbx_strand_id
1 'polypeptide(L)'
;MKGTHRVVIQNRRIRYDFEIRRNLTVIRGDSATGKTTLVEMVGEYEEHGAESGIKLSCGKPCAVLSGTHWKENLARIEDSIVFIDEGNKFVFSDEFASLIQKTDNYYVIVTRDSIPSLPYSAEEIYGIRNSGKYGTLKQTHNEFYHLYQMGDVPKYILPDVVIVEDSNSGYQFFSNVFQGTETECIEAGGKQETLYLNSIEGMAESIVEGGNITIDECIPEDMVDW
;
A
#
# COMPACT_ATOMS: atom_id res chain seq x y z
N MET A 1 -4.33 17.81 -2.35
CA MET A 1 -5.73 17.36 -2.18
C MET A 1 -5.91 16.85 -0.76
N LYS A 2 -7.03 17.16 -0.10
CA LYS A 2 -7.26 16.74 1.29
C LYS A 2 -8.75 16.39 1.44
N GLY A 3 -9.04 15.21 1.96
CA GLY A 3 -10.40 14.80 2.23
C GLY A 3 -10.52 13.29 2.37
N THR A 4 -11.33 12.84 3.33
CA THR A 4 -11.72 11.45 3.46
C THR A 4 -12.93 11.18 2.59
N HIS A 5 -12.87 10.15 1.75
CA HIS A 5 -13.99 9.74 0.90
C HIS A 5 -14.40 8.33 1.26
N ARG A 6 -15.67 8.16 1.63
CA ARG A 6 -16.26 6.84 1.83
C ARG A 6 -16.78 6.31 0.51
N VAL A 7 -16.35 5.10 0.16
CA VAL A 7 -16.79 4.37 -1.02
C VAL A 7 -17.62 3.18 -0.56
N VAL A 8 -18.89 3.15 -0.98
CA VAL A 8 -19.78 2.00 -0.77
C VAL A 8 -20.19 1.47 -2.13
N ILE A 9 -19.79 0.23 -2.43
CA ILE A 9 -20.14 -0.43 -3.68
C ILE A 9 -20.69 -1.82 -3.40
N GLN A 10 -21.86 -2.12 -3.98
CA GLN A 10 -22.56 -3.36 -3.69
C GLN A 10 -23.40 -3.87 -4.86
N ASN A 11 -23.51 -5.18 -4.95
CA ASN A 11 -24.53 -5.89 -5.72
C ASN A 11 -25.30 -6.85 -4.79
N ARG A 12 -26.15 -7.71 -5.35
CA ARG A 12 -26.95 -8.66 -4.58
C ARG A 12 -26.13 -9.62 -3.69
N ARG A 13 -24.86 -9.89 -4.03
CA ARG A 13 -24.02 -10.90 -3.40
C ARG A 13 -22.90 -10.32 -2.55
N ILE A 14 -22.39 -9.15 -2.92
CA ILE A 14 -21.13 -8.60 -2.41
C ILE A 14 -21.37 -7.13 -2.02
N ARG A 15 -20.79 -6.71 -0.91
CA ARG A 15 -20.69 -5.32 -0.49
C ARG A 15 -19.26 -5.00 -0.04
N TYR A 16 -18.74 -3.89 -0.54
CA TYR A 16 -17.54 -3.22 -0.04
C TYR A 16 -17.93 -1.88 0.56
N ASP A 17 -17.34 -1.54 1.70
CA ASP A 17 -17.59 -0.30 2.44
C ASP A 17 -16.28 0.12 3.11
N PHE A 18 -15.64 1.17 2.59
CA PHE A 18 -14.32 1.60 3.04
C PHE A 18 -14.14 3.11 2.87
N GLU A 19 -13.11 3.63 3.53
CA GLU A 19 -12.71 5.03 3.45
C GLU A 19 -11.30 5.14 2.87
N ILE A 20 -11.10 6.12 1.99
CA ILE A 20 -9.77 6.55 1.54
C ILE A 20 -9.47 7.91 2.15
N ARG A 21 -8.26 8.12 2.68
CA ARG A 21 -7.91 9.36 3.40
C ARG A 21 -6.81 10.15 2.70
N ARG A 22 -6.03 9.51 1.85
CA ARG A 22 -4.99 10.13 1.01
C ARG A 22 -5.25 9.87 -0.46
N ASN A 23 -4.55 10.61 -1.31
CA ASN A 23 -4.65 10.50 -2.76
C ASN A 23 -4.15 9.16 -3.31
N LEU A 24 -3.36 8.38 -2.55
CA LEU A 24 -2.91 7.05 -2.93
C LEU A 24 -3.29 6.06 -1.84
N THR A 25 -4.06 5.05 -2.23
CA THR A 25 -4.45 3.91 -1.41
C THR A 25 -4.07 2.62 -2.15
N VAL A 26 -3.39 1.71 -1.46
CA VAL A 26 -2.98 0.42 -1.99
C VAL A 26 -3.77 -0.69 -1.30
N ILE A 27 -4.41 -1.55 -2.09
CA ILE A 27 -5.07 -2.75 -1.59
C ILE A 27 -4.20 -3.95 -1.95
N ARG A 28 -3.55 -4.56 -0.94
CA ARG A 28 -2.73 -5.76 -1.09
C ARG A 28 -3.41 -7.02 -0.59
N GLY A 29 -2.90 -8.16 -1.04
CA GLY A 29 -3.22 -9.49 -0.51
C GLY A 29 -3.20 -10.56 -1.59
N ASP A 30 -3.36 -11.81 -1.19
CA ASP A 30 -3.26 -12.97 -2.08
C ASP A 30 -4.42 -13.08 -3.09
N SER A 31 -4.31 -14.02 -4.03
CA SER A 31 -5.39 -14.34 -4.99
C SER A 31 -6.73 -14.58 -4.30
N ALA A 32 -7.83 -14.25 -4.97
CA ALA A 32 -9.20 -14.62 -4.59
C ALA A 32 -9.80 -13.97 -3.32
N THR A 33 -9.25 -12.83 -2.85
CA THR A 33 -9.83 -12.07 -1.72
C THR A 33 -10.86 -11.00 -2.10
N GLY A 34 -11.30 -10.95 -3.38
CA GLY A 34 -12.28 -9.98 -3.87
C GLY A 34 -11.73 -8.65 -4.40
N LYS A 35 -10.40 -8.46 -4.43
CA LYS A 35 -9.79 -7.20 -4.91
C LYS A 35 -10.09 -6.90 -6.38
N THR A 36 -9.89 -7.87 -7.27
CA THR A 36 -10.23 -7.71 -8.70
C THR A 36 -11.73 -7.49 -8.87
N THR A 37 -12.57 -8.20 -8.11
CA THR A 37 -14.03 -8.02 -8.11
C THR A 37 -14.45 -6.61 -7.71
N LEU A 38 -13.73 -5.94 -6.81
CA LEU A 38 -13.98 -4.54 -6.50
C LEU A 38 -13.80 -3.66 -7.74
N VAL A 39 -12.67 -3.80 -8.46
CA VAL A 39 -12.38 -3.00 -9.66
C VAL A 39 -13.35 -3.32 -10.80
N GLU A 40 -13.67 -4.60 -11.01
CA GLU A 40 -14.67 -5.06 -11.98
C GLU A 40 -16.04 -4.42 -11.70
N MET A 41 -16.49 -4.41 -10.45
CA MET A 41 -17.76 -3.79 -10.08
C MET A 41 -17.77 -2.27 -10.32
N VAL A 42 -16.65 -1.59 -10.10
CA VAL A 42 -16.55 -0.15 -10.43
C VAL A 42 -16.65 0.05 -11.93
N GLY A 43 -15.95 -0.75 -12.74
CA GLY A 43 -15.98 -0.67 -14.20
C GLY A 43 -17.36 -0.95 -14.79
N GLU A 44 -18.04 -2.00 -14.32
CA GLU A 44 -19.42 -2.31 -14.73
C GLU A 44 -20.38 -1.16 -14.43
N TYR A 45 -20.23 -0.50 -13.28
CA TYR A 45 -21.04 0.66 -12.92
C TYR A 45 -20.67 1.91 -13.74
N GLU A 46 -19.38 2.11 -14.05
CA GLU A 46 -18.93 3.21 -14.91
C GLU A 46 -19.52 3.07 -16.32
N GLU A 47 -19.55 1.85 -16.89
CA GLU A 47 -20.01 1.60 -18.24
C GLU A 47 -21.55 1.60 -18.37
N HIS A 48 -22.25 1.00 -17.41
CA HIS A 48 -23.70 0.75 -17.51
C HIS A 48 -24.54 1.49 -16.46
N GLY A 49 -23.92 2.21 -15.53
CA GLY A 49 -24.60 2.91 -14.46
C GLY A 49 -25.54 1.98 -13.68
N ALA A 50 -26.79 2.42 -13.48
CA ALA A 50 -27.80 1.67 -12.74
C ALA A 50 -28.19 0.32 -13.41
N GLU A 51 -27.97 0.15 -14.71
CA GLU A 51 -28.32 -1.07 -15.44
C GLU A 51 -27.41 -2.26 -15.10
N SER A 52 -26.21 -1.99 -14.56
CA SER A 52 -25.30 -3.02 -14.03
C SER A 52 -25.89 -3.82 -12.86
N GLY A 53 -26.94 -3.31 -12.20
CA GLY A 53 -27.44 -3.87 -10.94
C GLY A 53 -26.51 -3.62 -9.74
N ILE A 54 -25.46 -2.80 -9.94
CA ILE A 54 -24.54 -2.34 -8.90
C ILE A 54 -25.04 -1.00 -8.36
N LYS A 55 -24.90 -0.83 -7.05
CA LYS A 55 -25.09 0.46 -6.38
C LYS A 55 -23.74 0.95 -5.92
N LEU A 56 -23.30 2.08 -6.47
CA LEU A 56 -22.12 2.80 -6.06
C LEU A 56 -22.53 4.12 -5.40
N SER A 57 -22.04 4.35 -4.18
CA SER A 57 -22.21 5.59 -3.44
C SER A 57 -20.84 6.11 -3.02
N CYS A 58 -20.49 7.29 -3.50
CA CYS A 58 -19.24 7.97 -3.23
C CYS A 58 -19.44 9.49 -3.36
N GLY A 59 -18.67 10.28 -2.62
CA GLY A 59 -18.65 11.74 -2.75
C GLY A 59 -17.95 12.27 -4.01
N LYS A 60 -17.31 11.38 -4.78
CA LYS A 60 -16.58 11.67 -6.01
C LYS A 60 -16.96 10.67 -7.12
N PRO A 61 -16.84 11.04 -8.40
CA PRO A 61 -16.92 10.07 -9.48
C PRO A 61 -15.88 8.97 -9.29
N CYS A 62 -16.23 7.73 -9.68
CA CYS A 62 -15.29 6.62 -9.69
C CYS A 62 -15.09 6.14 -11.12
N ALA A 63 -13.84 5.89 -11.49
CA ALA A 63 -13.45 5.45 -12.82
C ALA A 63 -12.42 4.32 -12.73
N VAL A 64 -12.39 3.44 -13.72
CA VAL A 64 -11.36 2.41 -13.86
C VAL A 64 -10.32 2.85 -14.88
N LEU A 65 -9.05 2.79 -14.50
CA LEU A 65 -7.95 3.06 -15.42
C LEU A 65 -7.23 1.75 -15.75
N SER A 66 -7.20 1.42 -17.04
CA SER A 66 -6.58 0.20 -17.53
C SER A 66 -6.08 0.32 -18.98
N GLY A 67 -5.29 -0.67 -19.41
CA GLY A 67 -4.90 -0.85 -20.81
C GLY A 67 -3.72 0.03 -21.26
N THR A 68 -3.40 -0.04 -22.54
CA THR A 68 -2.20 0.61 -23.11
C THR A 68 -2.35 2.12 -23.29
N HIS A 69 -3.57 2.61 -23.50
CA HIS A 69 -3.89 4.04 -23.69
C HIS A 69 -4.28 4.73 -22.38
N TRP A 70 -3.68 4.28 -21.26
CA TRP A 70 -4.01 4.79 -19.94
C TRP A 70 -3.68 6.28 -19.80
N LYS A 71 -2.70 6.81 -20.53
CA LYS A 71 -2.34 8.24 -20.45
C LYS A 71 -3.44 9.13 -21.01
N GLU A 72 -3.94 8.79 -22.19
CA GLU A 72 -5.02 9.52 -22.83
C GLU A 72 -6.31 9.41 -22.01
N ASN A 73 -6.54 8.25 -21.40
CA ASN A 73 -7.67 8.04 -20.51
C ASN A 73 -7.54 8.88 -19.24
N LEU A 74 -6.37 8.85 -18.59
CA LEU A 74 -6.10 9.59 -17.37
C LEU A 74 -6.21 11.11 -17.57
N ALA A 75 -5.79 11.61 -18.73
CA ALA A 75 -5.89 13.03 -19.07
C ALA A 75 -7.34 13.56 -19.17
N ARG A 76 -8.34 12.65 -19.20
CA ARG A 76 -9.77 12.99 -19.23
C ARG A 76 -10.46 12.80 -17.88
N ILE A 77 -9.76 12.30 -16.87
CA ILE A 77 -10.31 12.02 -15.55
C ILE A 77 -9.85 13.12 -14.60
N GLU A 78 -10.81 13.83 -14.02
CA GLU A 78 -10.60 14.93 -13.08
C GLU A 78 -11.45 14.71 -11.82
N ASP A 79 -10.97 15.19 -10.68
CA ASP A 79 -11.62 15.19 -9.36
C ASP A 79 -12.22 13.83 -8.91
N SER A 80 -11.67 12.71 -9.41
CA SER A 80 -12.27 11.37 -9.28
C SER A 80 -11.50 10.43 -8.35
N ILE A 81 -12.08 9.26 -8.06
CA ILE A 81 -11.38 8.10 -7.48
C ILE A 81 -11.11 7.09 -8.61
N VAL A 82 -9.84 6.91 -8.94
CA VAL A 82 -9.38 6.05 -10.03
C VAL A 82 -8.96 4.70 -9.47
N PHE A 83 -9.64 3.64 -9.91
CA PHE A 83 -9.36 2.26 -9.55
C PHE A 83 -8.46 1.61 -10.59
N ILE A 84 -7.42 0.93 -10.15
CA ILE A 84 -6.45 0.25 -11.02
C ILE A 84 -6.24 -1.17 -10.52
N ASP A 85 -6.48 -2.16 -11.38
CA ASP A 85 -6.26 -3.57 -11.06
C ASP A 85 -4.80 -4.01 -11.31
N GLU A 86 -4.41 -5.10 -10.66
CA GLU A 86 -3.05 -5.66 -10.62
C GLU A 86 -2.45 -5.93 -12.01
N GLY A 87 -3.28 -6.24 -13.02
CA GLY A 87 -2.83 -6.51 -14.39
C GLY A 87 -2.15 -5.33 -15.11
N ASN A 88 -2.22 -4.13 -14.55
CA ASN A 88 -1.75 -2.91 -15.18
C ASN A 88 -0.31 -2.55 -14.80
N LYS A 89 0.67 -3.15 -15.49
CA LYS A 89 2.11 -2.94 -15.20
C LYS A 89 2.59 -1.49 -15.22
N PHE A 90 1.84 -0.57 -15.86
CA PHE A 90 2.22 0.84 -15.90
C PHE A 90 2.28 1.47 -14.50
N VAL A 91 1.56 0.91 -13.49
CA VAL A 91 1.54 1.45 -12.12
C VAL A 91 2.92 1.45 -11.46
N PHE A 92 3.83 0.60 -11.92
CA PHE A 92 5.19 0.50 -11.39
C PHE A 92 6.17 1.49 -12.04
N SER A 93 5.77 2.17 -13.12
CA SER A 93 6.65 3.07 -13.86
C SER A 93 6.81 4.45 -13.21
N ASP A 94 8.01 5.03 -13.34
CA ASP A 94 8.29 6.41 -12.92
C ASP A 94 7.42 7.44 -13.68
N GLU A 95 7.04 7.09 -14.91
CA GLU A 95 6.15 7.91 -15.72
C GLU A 95 4.75 8.02 -15.10
N PHE A 96 4.18 6.89 -14.66
CA PHE A 96 2.92 6.89 -13.93
C PHE A 96 3.04 7.71 -12.64
N ALA A 97 4.09 7.45 -11.85
CA ALA A 97 4.36 8.19 -10.62
C ALA A 97 4.46 9.71 -10.83
N SER A 98 5.08 10.14 -11.93
CA SER A 98 5.25 11.54 -12.29
C SER A 98 3.95 12.20 -12.79
N LEU A 99 3.10 11.44 -13.48
CA LEU A 99 1.84 11.94 -14.03
C LEU A 99 0.78 12.13 -12.94
N ILE A 100 0.59 11.14 -12.06
CA ILE A 100 -0.47 11.21 -11.05
C ILE A 100 -0.28 12.36 -10.05
N GLN A 101 0.97 12.77 -9.79
CA GLN A 101 1.30 13.92 -8.94
C GLN A 101 0.76 15.26 -9.48
N LYS A 102 0.45 15.30 -10.78
CA LYS A 102 -0.05 16.50 -11.48
C LYS A 102 -1.57 16.52 -11.62
N THR A 103 -2.26 15.52 -11.06
CA THR A 103 -3.72 15.39 -11.14
C THR A 103 -4.39 15.76 -9.82
N ASP A 104 -5.71 15.94 -9.88
CA ASP A 104 -6.59 16.13 -8.74
C ASP A 104 -7.40 14.85 -8.40
N ASN A 105 -6.84 13.67 -8.73
CA ASN A 105 -7.47 12.38 -8.52
C ASN A 105 -6.97 11.66 -7.26
N TYR A 106 -7.85 10.84 -6.69
CA TYR A 106 -7.50 9.80 -5.73
C TYR A 106 -7.27 8.50 -6.51
N TYR A 107 -6.40 7.64 -6.02
CA TYR A 107 -6.03 6.39 -6.67
C TYR A 107 -6.15 5.23 -5.70
N VAL A 108 -6.89 4.21 -6.10
CA VAL A 108 -7.01 2.93 -5.40
C VAL A 108 -6.35 1.88 -6.28
N ILE A 109 -5.16 1.42 -5.86
CA ILE A 109 -4.36 0.48 -6.64
C ILE A 109 -4.42 -0.90 -5.98
N VAL A 110 -4.95 -1.87 -6.71
CA VAL A 110 -4.92 -3.28 -6.33
C VAL A 110 -3.63 -3.90 -6.85
N THR A 111 -2.83 -4.49 -5.98
CA THR A 111 -1.61 -5.21 -6.38
C THR A 111 -1.15 -6.16 -5.28
N ARG A 112 -0.43 -7.23 -5.63
CA ARG A 112 0.32 -8.03 -4.64
C ARG A 112 1.68 -7.43 -4.31
N ASP A 113 2.27 -6.74 -5.27
CA ASP A 113 3.64 -6.25 -5.19
C ASP A 113 3.73 -4.91 -4.46
N SER A 114 4.90 -4.63 -3.89
CA SER A 114 5.22 -3.26 -3.47
C SER A 114 5.38 -2.35 -4.69
N ILE A 115 4.90 -1.10 -4.60
CA ILE A 115 5.05 -0.09 -5.68
C ILE A 115 6.08 0.98 -5.28
N PRO A 116 7.38 0.67 -5.21
CA PRO A 116 8.36 1.59 -4.62
C PRO A 116 8.51 2.93 -5.33
N SER A 117 8.07 3.06 -6.58
CA SER A 117 8.05 4.32 -7.33
C SER A 117 6.96 5.31 -6.86
N LEU A 118 6.02 4.87 -6.00
CA LEU A 118 4.92 5.70 -5.51
C LEU A 118 5.10 6.06 -4.01
N PRO A 119 4.95 7.33 -3.62
CA PRO A 119 5.05 7.76 -2.23
C PRO A 119 3.73 7.58 -1.48
N TYR A 120 3.26 6.33 -1.31
CA TYR A 120 2.07 6.02 -0.50
C TYR A 120 2.45 5.77 0.97
N SER A 121 1.52 6.09 1.88
CA SER A 121 1.71 5.86 3.31
C SER A 121 1.45 4.39 3.67
N ALA A 122 2.19 3.86 4.65
CA ALA A 122 1.89 2.54 5.24
C ALA A 122 0.46 2.46 5.81
N GLU A 123 -0.08 3.59 6.29
CA GLU A 123 -1.46 3.72 6.75
C GLU A 123 -2.48 3.53 5.62
N GLU A 124 -2.06 3.69 4.37
CA GLU A 124 -2.92 3.57 3.19
C GLU A 124 -2.75 2.22 2.48
N ILE A 125 -2.22 1.21 3.19
CA ILE A 125 -2.09 -0.14 2.69
C ILE A 125 -3.08 -1.05 3.40
N TYR A 126 -4.04 -1.57 2.65
CA TYR A 126 -5.16 -2.34 3.16
C TYR A 126 -5.21 -3.76 2.59
N GLY A 127 -5.70 -4.70 3.38
CA GLY A 127 -6.17 -6.00 2.91
C GLY A 127 -7.70 -6.04 2.88
N ILE A 128 -8.27 -6.93 2.07
CA ILE A 128 -9.70 -7.24 2.08
C ILE A 128 -9.92 -8.59 2.76
N ARG A 129 -10.85 -8.65 3.71
CA ARG A 129 -11.32 -9.90 4.34
C ARG A 129 -12.84 -10.00 4.33
N ASN A 130 -13.34 -11.23 4.27
CA ASN A 130 -14.77 -11.51 4.40
C ASN A 130 -15.18 -11.46 5.89
N SER A 131 -16.10 -10.56 6.25
CA SER A 131 -16.61 -10.42 7.62
C SER A 131 -17.84 -11.29 7.93
N GLY A 132 -18.08 -12.33 7.13
CA GLY A 132 -19.20 -13.28 7.30
C GLY A 132 -20.52 -12.81 6.64
N LYS A 133 -21.58 -13.59 6.85
CA LYS A 133 -22.96 -13.31 6.38
C LYS A 133 -23.80 -12.84 7.57
N TYR A 134 -24.31 -11.61 7.55
CA TYR A 134 -25.17 -11.09 8.62
C TYR A 134 -26.62 -11.59 8.45
N GLY A 135 -27.09 -12.43 9.37
CA GLY A 135 -28.49 -12.88 9.45
C GLY A 135 -28.97 -13.75 8.27
N THR A 136 -30.28 -13.77 8.01
CA THR A 136 -30.93 -14.46 6.87
C THR A 136 -30.61 -13.85 5.50
N LEU A 137 -29.80 -12.78 5.45
CA LEU A 137 -29.37 -12.12 4.22
C LEU A 137 -28.06 -12.74 3.69
N LYS A 138 -28.14 -13.28 2.46
CA LYS A 138 -27.09 -14.04 1.75
C LYS A 138 -25.88 -13.22 1.26
N GLN A 139 -25.77 -11.93 1.61
CA GLN A 139 -24.77 -11.01 1.07
C GLN A 139 -23.47 -11.06 1.88
N THR A 140 -22.34 -11.19 1.21
CA THR A 140 -21.00 -11.19 1.83
C THR A 140 -20.54 -9.74 2.02
N HIS A 141 -20.15 -9.40 3.24
CA HIS A 141 -19.57 -8.10 3.56
C HIS A 141 -18.04 -8.18 3.56
N ASN A 142 -17.40 -7.27 2.83
CA ASN A 142 -15.94 -7.22 2.68
C ASN A 142 -15.41 -6.02 3.47
N GLU A 143 -14.62 -6.33 4.50
CA GLU A 143 -13.99 -5.33 5.34
C GLU A 143 -12.56 -5.08 4.89
N PHE A 144 -12.18 -3.80 4.93
CA PHE A 144 -10.82 -3.35 4.71
C PHE A 144 -10.12 -3.27 6.07
N TYR A 145 -8.90 -3.78 6.13
CA TYR A 145 -8.07 -3.71 7.34
C TYR A 145 -6.68 -3.24 6.97
N HIS A 146 -6.06 -2.43 7.83
CA HIS A 146 -4.67 -2.00 7.63
C HIS A 146 -3.74 -3.20 7.71
N LEU A 147 -2.88 -3.38 6.71
CA LEU A 147 -1.87 -4.43 6.70
C LEU A 147 -0.69 -4.10 7.62
N TYR A 148 -0.41 -2.81 7.78
CA TYR A 148 0.59 -2.31 8.72
C TYR A 148 -0.14 -1.57 9.84
N GLN A 149 -0.49 -2.30 10.90
CA GLN A 149 -0.93 -1.67 12.14
C GLN A 149 0.30 -1.04 12.77
N MET A 150 0.46 0.27 12.64
CA MET A 150 1.27 1.01 13.59
C MET A 150 0.49 0.93 14.90
N GLY A 151 1.02 0.18 15.87
CA GLY A 151 0.43 0.08 17.21
C GLY A 151 0.40 1.44 17.91
N ASP A 152 0.19 1.46 19.21
CA ASP A 152 0.40 2.68 20.01
C ASP A 152 1.89 3.05 19.98
N VAL A 153 2.31 3.71 18.91
CA VAL A 153 3.64 4.31 18.78
C VAL A 153 3.66 5.42 19.84
N PRO A 154 4.53 5.33 20.86
CA PRO A 154 4.63 6.38 21.88
C PRO A 154 4.70 7.75 21.21
N LYS A 155 3.96 8.74 21.73
CA LYS A 155 3.94 10.12 21.18
C LYS A 155 5.35 10.71 21.01
N TYR A 156 6.31 10.19 21.76
CA TYR A 156 7.72 10.51 21.69
C TYR A 156 8.50 9.21 21.77
N ILE A 157 9.19 8.85 20.69
CA ILE A 157 10.20 7.80 20.69
C ILE A 157 11.55 8.52 20.63
N LEU A 158 12.41 8.24 21.60
CA LEU A 158 13.84 8.49 21.48
C LEU A 158 14.49 7.12 21.27
N PRO A 159 14.76 6.74 20.02
CA PRO A 159 15.32 5.42 19.73
C PRO A 159 16.80 5.38 20.12
N ASP A 160 17.30 4.21 20.47
CA ASP A 160 18.75 4.02 20.68
C ASP A 160 19.49 4.02 19.34
N VAL A 161 18.86 3.50 18.28
CA VAL A 161 19.41 3.43 16.92
C VAL A 161 18.36 3.81 15.87
N VAL A 162 18.77 4.61 14.88
CA VAL A 162 18.00 4.95 13.69
C VAL A 162 18.72 4.40 12.47
N ILE A 163 18.08 3.47 11.78
CA ILE A 163 18.59 2.91 10.52
C ILE A 163 17.89 3.65 9.38
N VAL A 164 18.66 4.30 8.53
CA VAL A 164 18.16 5.06 7.38
C VAL A 164 18.46 4.31 6.11
N GLU A 165 17.44 4.12 5.25
CA GLU A 165 17.59 3.38 4.00
C GLU A 165 18.61 4.04 3.07
N ASP A 166 18.63 5.37 2.94
CA ASP A 166 19.56 6.07 2.04
C ASP A 166 20.85 6.51 2.75
N SER A 167 21.93 6.66 1.97
CA SER A 167 23.23 7.19 2.43
C SER A 167 23.40 8.68 2.18
N ASN A 168 22.33 9.39 1.80
CA ASN A 168 22.40 10.77 1.34
C ASN A 168 21.46 11.67 2.16
N SER A 169 20.38 12.13 1.54
CA SER A 169 19.51 13.17 2.10
C SER A 169 18.78 12.74 3.37
N GLY A 170 18.32 11.49 3.46
CA GLY A 170 17.68 10.96 4.65
C GLY A 170 18.69 10.76 5.77
N TYR A 171 19.85 10.13 5.51
CA TYR A 171 20.89 9.96 6.51
C TYR A 171 21.36 11.31 7.08
N GLN A 172 21.64 12.30 6.21
CA GLN A 172 22.03 13.64 6.64
C GLN A 172 20.93 14.31 7.46
N PHE A 173 19.65 14.14 7.08
CA PHE A 173 18.53 14.69 7.84
C PHE A 173 18.45 14.08 9.24
N PHE A 174 18.37 12.75 9.34
CA PHE A 174 18.19 12.06 10.62
C PHE A 174 19.42 12.18 11.53
N SER A 175 20.63 12.13 10.98
CA SER A 175 21.87 12.39 11.74
C SER A 175 21.86 13.78 12.38
N ASN A 176 21.35 14.79 11.67
CA ASN A 176 21.23 16.14 12.22
C ASN A 176 20.08 16.26 13.23
N VAL A 177 18.96 15.58 13.02
CA VAL A 177 17.82 15.57 13.96
C VAL A 177 18.23 15.00 15.32
N PHE A 178 19.04 13.95 15.31
CA PHE A 178 19.50 13.26 16.53
C PHE A 178 20.88 13.74 17.01
N GLN A 179 21.43 14.80 16.39
CA GLN A 179 22.73 15.34 16.77
C GLN A 179 22.73 15.81 18.22
N GLY A 180 23.64 15.27 19.04
CA GLY A 180 23.76 15.61 20.46
C GLY A 180 22.83 14.81 21.37
N THR A 181 22.15 13.79 20.85
CA THR A 181 21.49 12.75 21.64
C THR A 181 22.38 11.49 21.71
N GLU A 182 22.02 10.52 22.55
CA GLU A 182 22.68 9.21 22.60
C GLU A 182 22.22 8.28 21.46
N THR A 183 21.27 8.72 20.64
CA THR A 183 20.75 7.97 19.48
C THR A 183 21.81 7.86 18.39
N GLU A 184 22.18 6.63 18.06
CA GLU A 184 23.03 6.32 16.92
C GLU A 184 22.23 6.41 15.61
N CYS A 185 22.81 6.96 14.55
CA CYS A 185 22.20 6.99 13.22
C CYS A 185 23.11 6.24 12.25
N ILE A 186 22.56 5.22 11.58
CA ILE A 186 23.29 4.31 10.69
C ILE A 186 22.62 4.33 9.32
N GLU A 187 23.42 4.38 8.25
CA GLU A 187 22.94 4.24 6.88
C GLU A 187 22.97 2.78 6.43
N ALA A 188 21.92 2.32 5.73
CA ALA A 188 21.77 0.96 5.22
C ALA A 188 22.09 0.82 3.71
N GLY A 189 22.66 1.86 3.09
CA GLY A 189 23.21 1.81 1.72
C GLY A 189 22.21 1.63 0.57
N GLY A 190 20.91 1.78 0.84
CA GLY A 190 19.83 1.73 -0.13
C GLY A 190 19.40 0.32 -0.51
N LYS A 191 18.30 0.23 -1.27
CA LYS A 191 17.77 -1.03 -1.83
C LYS A 191 18.80 -1.95 -2.46
N GLN A 192 19.86 -1.39 -3.06
CA GLN A 192 20.86 -2.19 -3.75
C GLN A 192 21.64 -3.10 -2.81
N GLU A 193 21.84 -2.72 -1.55
CA GLU A 193 22.60 -3.55 -0.61
C GLU A 193 21.74 -4.72 -0.10
N THR A 194 20.46 -4.49 0.21
CA THR A 194 19.49 -5.59 0.43
C THR A 194 19.26 -6.48 -0.81
N LEU A 195 19.30 -5.94 -2.03
CA LEU A 195 19.22 -6.74 -3.26
C LEU A 195 20.51 -7.53 -3.49
N TYR A 196 21.66 -6.95 -3.13
CA TYR A 196 22.98 -7.56 -3.21
C TYR A 196 23.11 -8.72 -2.23
N LEU A 197 22.66 -8.54 -0.98
CA LEU A 197 22.64 -9.59 0.03
C LEU A 197 21.76 -10.77 -0.40
N ASN A 198 20.60 -10.52 -1.01
CA ASN A 198 19.75 -11.57 -1.59
C ASN A 198 20.34 -12.24 -2.85
N SER A 199 21.36 -11.65 -3.47
CA SER A 199 22.05 -12.21 -4.64
C SER A 199 23.25 -13.10 -4.27
N ILE A 200 23.62 -13.13 -2.99
CA ILE A 200 24.65 -14.02 -2.46
C ILE A 200 23.99 -15.37 -2.15
N GLU A 201 24.49 -16.44 -2.78
CA GLU A 201 23.97 -17.79 -2.62
C GLU A 201 24.01 -18.24 -1.15
N GLY A 202 22.86 -18.62 -0.58
CA GLY A 202 22.71 -19.04 0.82
C GLY A 202 22.40 -17.92 1.82
N MET A 203 22.50 -16.65 1.42
CA MET A 203 22.32 -15.51 2.33
C MET A 203 20.85 -15.20 2.59
N ALA A 204 19.99 -15.35 1.59
CA ALA A 204 18.54 -15.19 1.76
C ALA A 204 17.98 -16.26 2.72
N GLU A 205 18.43 -17.51 2.60
CA GLU A 205 18.09 -18.59 3.52
C GLU A 205 18.58 -18.30 4.94
N SER A 206 19.81 -17.78 5.08
CA SER A 206 20.39 -17.42 6.38
C SER A 206 19.64 -16.27 7.08
N ILE A 207 19.16 -15.29 6.32
CA ILE A 207 18.33 -14.18 6.85
C ILE A 207 16.97 -14.70 7.32
N VAL A 208 16.34 -15.59 6.55
CA VAL A 208 15.05 -16.20 6.91
C VAL A 208 15.22 -17.14 8.11
N GLU A 209 16.30 -17.90 8.19
CA GLU A 209 16.62 -18.75 9.34
C GLU A 209 16.87 -17.90 10.59
N GLY A 210 17.71 -16.87 10.49
CA GLY A 210 17.97 -15.92 11.58
C GLY A 210 16.72 -15.20 12.08
N GLY A 211 15.79 -14.85 11.19
CA GLY A 211 14.51 -14.22 11.56
C GLY A 211 13.53 -15.13 12.30
N ASN A 212 13.77 -16.45 12.31
CA ASN A 212 12.96 -17.44 13.02
C ASN A 212 13.65 -18.00 14.27
N ILE A 213 14.88 -17.55 14.58
CA ILE A 213 15.63 -17.96 15.77
C ILE A 213 15.08 -17.24 17.01
N THR A 214 15.03 -17.95 18.14
CA THR A 214 14.58 -17.38 19.41
C THR A 214 15.70 -16.54 20.04
N ILE A 215 15.34 -15.52 20.83
CA ILE A 215 16.34 -14.61 21.46
C ILE A 215 17.39 -15.37 22.27
N ASP A 216 17.01 -16.48 22.90
CA ASP A 216 17.90 -17.32 23.70
C ASP A 216 18.98 -18.06 22.88
N GLU A 217 18.77 -18.15 21.56
CA GLU A 217 19.66 -18.80 20.60
C GLU A 217 20.46 -17.78 19.76
N CYS A 218 20.21 -16.48 19.94
CA CYS A 218 21.00 -15.43 19.31
C CYS A 218 22.40 -15.33 19.96
N ILE A 219 23.37 -14.90 19.16
CA ILE A 219 24.71 -14.60 19.67
C ILE A 219 24.59 -13.40 20.63
N PRO A 220 25.09 -13.52 21.88
CA PRO A 220 25.13 -12.40 22.81
C PRO A 220 25.89 -11.21 22.23
N GLU A 221 25.41 -10.00 22.50
CA GLU A 221 25.95 -8.75 21.95
C GLU A 221 27.46 -8.61 22.25
N ASP A 222 27.91 -9.04 23.42
CA ASP A 222 29.30 -9.00 23.86
C ASP A 222 30.22 -10.03 23.17
N MET A 223 29.65 -10.93 22.35
CA MET A 223 30.34 -11.97 21.60
C MET A 223 30.40 -11.69 20.09
N VAL A 224 29.83 -10.57 19.65
CA VAL A 224 29.93 -10.12 18.25
C VAL A 224 31.24 -9.32 18.10
N ASP A 225 32.17 -9.84 17.29
CA ASP A 225 33.34 -9.07 16.85
C ASP A 225 32.87 -8.03 15.82
N TRP A 226 32.74 -6.78 16.28
CA TRP A 226 32.49 -5.60 15.43
C TRP A 226 33.72 -5.23 14.60
#